data_AF-A0A813JPV2-F1
#
_entry.id   AF-A0A813JPV2-F1
#
_cell.length_a   1.000
_cell.length_b   1.000
_cell.length_c   1.000
_cell.angle_alpha   90.00
_cell.angle_beta   90.00
_cell.angle_gamma   90.00
#
_symmetry.space_group_name_H-M   'P 1'
#
loop_
_entity.id
_entity.type
_entity.pdbx_description
1 polymer ?
#
loop_
_entity_poly.entity_id
_entity_poly.type
_entity_poly.pdbx_seq_one_letter_code
_entity_poly.pdbx_strand_id
1 'polypeptide(L)'
;MTGISIPGQQERMEDVPAQRYAKMRNVAMRYNIIQFGVAIFHESSESAGGYVAHVYNFYIFPETGPVNMEGSAVAFNRDHGMDWNKWIREGIPYVNRQTAKKLRESLLPKEEGDPSAKEKAAGSRITLTKDADLEMTGSAIAAVRVWLADHERKQETEFEVITTNAYLRRFFYETFAADFPELVLESRQTAAARGMATLVALRLDEAQKAERAAKQLVEKQAQVDKKLGFSRVFEALVQAKKPLVGHACMYDFLFALSHFEGPLPESYTKYKELYQSLFPVLYDTQLLSKREPFKFVPLAADADPLAKREQRFGSMALGQVYKVVEQEAAAARSAGRPTVEVAFAPGHDRYGPDCAAFHEAGYDAYVTGYVFAHMAKEALSTDRSPTLTGRTTPPCLDLCLTLTWLEMTSWSLGGSTCTCAGSGGTTKPT
;
A
#
# COMPACT_ATOMS: atom_id res chain seq x y z
N MET A 1 2.56 18.34 -0.46
CA MET A 1 3.94 17.90 -0.10
C MET A 1 4.62 18.99 0.72
N THR A 2 5.69 18.70 1.48
CA THR A 2 6.40 19.71 2.30
C THR A 2 7.33 20.62 1.51
N GLY A 3 7.56 20.31 0.23
CA GLY A 3 8.32 21.12 -0.71
C GLY A 3 8.23 20.54 -2.12
N ILE A 4 8.47 21.39 -3.11
CA ILE A 4 8.38 21.05 -4.54
C ILE A 4 9.58 21.59 -5.35
N SER A 5 10.46 22.39 -4.75
CA SER A 5 11.58 22.98 -5.46
C SER A 5 12.88 22.89 -4.67
N ILE A 6 13.99 22.74 -5.40
CA ILE A 6 15.35 22.86 -4.83
C ILE A 6 16.04 24.01 -5.56
N PRO A 7 16.59 25.01 -4.83
CA PRO A 7 17.35 26.10 -5.45
C PRO A 7 18.47 25.58 -6.35
N GLY A 8 18.51 26.05 -7.60
CA GLY A 8 19.51 25.65 -8.60
C GLY A 8 19.18 24.35 -9.35
N GLN A 9 18.07 23.69 -9.03
CA GLN A 9 17.63 22.46 -9.71
C GLN A 9 16.23 22.60 -10.32
N GLN A 10 15.83 23.82 -10.68
CA GLN A 10 14.54 24.05 -11.33
C GLN A 10 14.46 23.33 -12.69
N GLU A 11 13.28 22.78 -12.98
CA GLU A 11 12.95 22.20 -14.28
C GLU A 11 12.90 23.28 -15.36
N ARG A 12 13.47 23.00 -16.53
CA ARG A 12 13.46 23.88 -17.69
C ARG A 12 12.71 23.24 -18.85
N MET A 13 12.24 24.07 -19.77
CA MET A 13 11.54 23.60 -20.95
C MET A 13 12.45 22.75 -21.86
N GLU A 14 13.73 23.11 -21.93
CA GLU A 14 14.74 22.42 -22.73
C GLU A 14 15.27 21.12 -22.10
N ASP A 15 14.94 20.82 -20.84
CA ASP A 15 15.45 19.64 -20.17
C ASP A 15 14.92 18.36 -20.85
N VAL A 16 15.84 17.49 -21.26
CA VAL A 16 15.45 16.16 -21.74
C VAL A 16 14.86 15.32 -20.60
N PRO A 17 14.03 14.30 -20.87
CA PRO A 17 13.31 13.55 -19.82
C PRO A 17 14.21 13.02 -18.70
N ALA A 18 15.42 12.55 -19.01
CA ALA A 18 16.36 12.06 -18.01
C ALA A 18 16.90 13.18 -17.09
N GLN A 19 17.15 14.38 -17.62
CA GLN A 19 17.59 15.53 -16.83
C GLN A 19 16.47 16.03 -15.93
N ARG A 20 15.25 16.11 -16.47
CA ARG A 20 14.06 16.46 -15.69
C ARG A 20 13.84 15.46 -14.56
N TYR A 21 13.88 14.16 -14.86
CA TYR A 21 13.81 13.09 -13.86
C TYR A 21 14.86 13.26 -12.76
N ALA A 22 16.13 13.53 -13.11
CA ALA A 22 17.18 13.70 -12.11
C ALA A 22 16.89 14.86 -11.14
N LYS A 23 16.37 15.99 -11.63
CA LYS A 23 15.96 17.13 -10.81
C LYS A 23 14.77 16.79 -9.92
N MET A 24 13.70 16.23 -10.50
CA MET A 24 12.49 15.85 -9.76
C MET A 24 12.77 14.77 -8.70
N ARG A 25 13.64 13.81 -9.02
CA ARG A 25 14.11 12.77 -8.09
C ARG A 25 14.73 13.39 -6.84
N ASN A 26 15.58 14.41 -7.01
CA ASN A 26 16.22 15.06 -5.87
C ASN A 26 15.19 15.78 -4.98
N VAL A 27 14.17 16.39 -5.58
CA VAL A 27 13.04 17.00 -4.84
C VAL A 27 12.29 15.92 -4.04
N ALA A 28 11.89 14.83 -4.70
CA ALA A 28 11.11 13.73 -4.09
C ALA A 28 11.87 12.95 -3.00
N MET A 29 13.20 12.95 -3.04
CA MET A 29 14.03 12.35 -2.00
C MET A 29 14.37 13.33 -0.86
N ARG A 30 14.15 14.63 -1.06
CA ARG A 30 14.46 15.67 -0.07
C ARG A 30 13.24 15.99 0.80
N TYR A 31 12.06 16.11 0.20
CA TYR A 31 10.84 16.54 0.90
C TYR A 31 9.93 15.36 1.23
N ASN A 32 8.93 15.63 2.06
CA ASN A 32 8.01 14.64 2.59
C ASN A 32 6.59 14.79 2.03
N ILE A 33 5.86 13.68 2.01
CA ILE A 33 4.43 13.67 1.75
C ILE A 33 3.69 14.13 3.03
N ILE A 34 2.70 15.00 2.88
CA ILE A 34 1.87 15.50 4.00
C ILE A 34 0.51 14.79 4.06
N GLN A 35 -0.09 14.63 2.89
CA GLN A 35 -1.35 13.95 2.68
C GLN A 35 -1.22 13.04 1.47
N PHE A 36 -1.89 11.91 1.51
CA PHE A 36 -2.04 10.98 0.39
C PHE A 36 -3.53 10.79 0.12
N GLY A 37 -3.98 11.16 -1.08
CA GLY A 37 -5.37 11.02 -1.51
C GLY A 37 -5.57 9.75 -2.32
N VAL A 38 -6.62 8.98 -2.01
CA VAL A 38 -7.03 7.83 -2.82
C VAL A 38 -8.53 7.94 -3.07
N ALA A 39 -8.93 7.92 -4.33
CA ALA A 39 -10.33 7.77 -4.73
C ALA A 39 -10.50 6.47 -5.51
N ILE A 40 -11.36 5.58 -5.00
CA ILE A 40 -11.67 4.30 -5.63
C ILE A 40 -13.03 4.43 -6.28
N PHE A 41 -13.10 4.14 -7.58
CA PHE A 41 -14.33 4.18 -8.37
C PHE A 41 -14.77 2.75 -8.67
N HIS A 42 -15.96 2.39 -8.21
CA HIS A 42 -16.64 1.14 -8.55
C HIS A 42 -17.74 1.42 -9.54
N GLU A 43 -17.93 0.56 -10.53
CA GLU A 43 -19.10 0.67 -11.41
C GLU A 43 -20.38 0.41 -10.60
N SER A 44 -21.38 1.26 -10.78
CA SER A 44 -22.66 1.16 -10.08
C SER A 44 -23.49 0.02 -10.65
N SER A 45 -24.06 -0.81 -9.78
CA SER A 45 -25.05 -1.82 -10.16
C SER A 45 -26.43 -1.21 -10.48
N GLU A 46 -26.68 0.01 -10.01
CA GLU A 46 -27.98 0.68 -10.12
C GLU A 46 -28.13 1.48 -11.42
N SER A 47 -27.02 1.89 -12.02
CA SER A 47 -27.00 2.72 -13.22
C SER A 47 -25.87 2.29 -14.16
N ALA A 48 -26.22 1.81 -15.36
CA ALA A 48 -25.24 1.44 -16.37
C ALA A 48 -24.36 2.65 -16.75
N GLY A 49 -23.03 2.51 -16.59
CA GLY A 49 -22.07 3.58 -16.84
C GLY A 49 -21.98 4.65 -15.75
N GLY A 50 -22.60 4.43 -14.59
CA GLY A 50 -22.41 5.24 -13.38
C GLY A 50 -21.36 4.62 -12.45
N TYR A 51 -20.86 5.42 -11.50
CA TYR A 51 -19.85 4.98 -10.53
C TYR A 51 -20.24 5.31 -9.09
N VAL A 52 -19.74 4.52 -8.15
CA VAL A 52 -19.71 4.81 -6.72
C VAL A 52 -18.27 5.09 -6.31
N ALA A 53 -18.04 6.28 -5.75
CA ALA A 53 -16.73 6.76 -5.31
C ALA A 53 -16.53 6.58 -3.80
N HIS A 54 -15.40 5.97 -3.44
CA HIS A 54 -14.88 5.92 -2.08
C HIS A 54 -13.62 6.79 -2.00
N VAL A 55 -13.70 7.91 -1.30
CA VAL A 55 -12.60 8.87 -1.23
C VAL A 55 -11.98 8.86 0.15
N TYR A 56 -10.65 8.78 0.19
CA TYR A 56 -9.85 8.72 1.39
C TYR A 56 -8.79 9.83 1.36
N ASN A 57 -8.58 10.47 2.50
CA ASN A 57 -7.49 11.41 2.70
C ASN A 57 -6.64 10.96 3.90
N PHE A 58 -5.41 10.55 3.65
CA PHE A 58 -4.51 10.03 4.67
C PHE A 58 -3.47 11.09 5.03
N TYR A 59 -3.45 11.53 6.28
CA TYR A 59 -2.33 12.28 6.83
C TYR A 59 -1.23 11.28 7.17
N ILE A 60 -0.05 11.42 6.57
CA ILE A 60 1.03 10.43 6.72
C ILE A 60 2.31 11.09 7.21
N PHE A 61 2.96 10.51 8.21
CA PHE A 61 4.14 11.08 8.86
C PHE A 61 5.26 10.05 8.94
N PRO A 62 6.53 10.40 8.68
CA PRO A 62 7.63 9.44 8.72
C PRO A 62 7.82 8.85 10.12
N GLU A 63 7.88 7.52 10.24
CA GLU A 63 8.23 6.85 11.50
C GLU A 63 9.66 7.17 11.94
N THR A 64 10.56 7.34 10.96
CA THR A 64 11.98 7.65 11.17
C THR A 64 12.51 8.57 10.10
N GLY A 65 13.56 9.34 10.42
CA GLY A 65 14.26 10.21 9.48
C GLY A 65 13.91 11.70 9.62
N PRO A 66 14.63 12.56 8.88
CA PRO A 66 14.40 14.00 8.93
C PRO A 66 13.12 14.39 8.18
N VAL A 67 12.52 15.50 8.63
CA VAL A 67 11.43 16.19 7.93
C VAL A 67 11.97 17.50 7.40
N ASN A 68 12.02 17.64 6.08
CA ASN A 68 12.44 18.89 5.43
C ASN A 68 11.22 19.67 4.96
N MET A 69 11.25 21.00 5.11
CA MET A 69 10.14 21.88 4.76
C MET A 69 10.62 23.07 3.95
N GLU A 70 9.92 23.37 2.85
CA GLU A 70 10.13 24.55 2.02
C GLU A 70 9.13 25.64 2.45
N GLY A 71 9.62 26.84 2.80
CA GLY A 71 8.76 27.90 3.36
C GLY A 71 7.60 28.31 2.45
N SER A 72 7.82 28.35 1.13
CA SER A 72 6.78 28.64 0.13
C SER A 72 5.68 27.57 0.11
N ALA A 73 6.07 26.28 0.11
CA ALA A 73 5.12 25.17 0.17
C ALA A 73 4.34 25.15 1.49
N VAL A 74 5.00 25.47 2.61
CA VAL A 74 4.33 25.58 3.91
C VAL A 74 3.29 26.69 3.91
N ALA A 75 3.63 27.88 3.43
CA ALA A 75 2.70 29.00 3.31
C ALA A 75 1.53 28.64 2.39
N PHE A 76 1.79 28.06 1.21
CA PHE A 76 0.76 27.61 0.29
C PHE A 76 -0.19 26.61 0.94
N ASN A 77 0.32 25.55 1.58
CA ASN A 77 -0.51 24.53 2.21
C ASN A 77 -1.34 25.10 3.38
N ARG A 78 -0.77 26.03 4.16
CA ARG A 78 -1.51 26.74 5.23
C ARG A 78 -2.70 27.49 4.65
N ASP A 79 -2.51 28.21 3.56
CA ASP A 79 -3.56 29.02 2.93
C ASP A 79 -4.68 28.14 2.32
N HIS A 80 -4.39 26.85 2.11
CA HIS A 80 -5.36 25.83 1.66
C HIS A 80 -5.82 24.89 2.78
N GLY A 81 -5.73 25.32 4.04
CA GLY A 81 -6.36 24.61 5.18
C GLY A 81 -5.61 23.38 5.67
N MET A 82 -4.32 23.23 5.35
CA MET A 82 -3.51 22.14 5.88
C MET A 82 -3.37 22.22 7.41
N ASP A 83 -3.84 21.18 8.10
CA ASP A 83 -3.65 21.03 9.54
C ASP A 83 -2.32 20.35 9.85
N TRP A 84 -1.31 21.17 10.16
CA TRP A 84 0.02 20.73 10.55
C TRP A 84 0.05 20.02 11.91
N ASN A 85 -0.86 20.36 12.84
CA ASN A 85 -0.91 19.71 14.15
C ASN A 85 -1.42 18.28 13.99
N LYS A 86 -2.49 18.09 13.22
CA LYS A 86 -3.00 16.76 12.88
C LYS A 86 -1.95 15.93 12.16
N TRP A 87 -1.24 16.51 11.19
CA TRP A 87 -0.17 15.80 10.49
C TRP A 87 0.94 15.29 11.42
N ILE A 88 1.39 16.10 12.37
CA ILE A 88 2.48 15.74 13.28
C ILE A 88 2.01 14.80 14.40
N ARG A 89 0.83 15.04 14.98
CA ARG A 89 0.35 14.29 16.16
C ARG A 89 -0.37 13.00 15.80
N GLU A 90 -1.10 13.00 14.69
CA GLU A 90 -2.02 11.93 14.28
C GLU A 90 -1.66 11.31 12.93
N GLY A 91 -0.57 11.76 12.31
CA GLY A 91 -0.10 11.24 11.03
C GLY A 91 0.19 9.74 11.11
N ILE A 92 -0.34 8.99 10.14
CA ILE A 92 -0.14 7.55 10.05
C ILE A 92 1.34 7.31 9.72
N PRO A 93 2.05 6.48 10.50
CA PRO A 93 3.44 6.18 10.23
C PRO A 93 3.59 5.46 8.89
N TYR A 94 4.75 5.59 8.26
CA TYR A 94 5.11 4.79 7.10
C TYR A 94 6.59 4.43 7.13
N VAL A 95 6.91 3.35 6.43
CA VAL A 95 8.27 2.85 6.23
C VAL A 95 8.47 2.39 4.79
N ASN A 96 9.71 2.39 4.30
CA ASN A 96 10.02 1.82 2.99
C ASN A 96 10.00 0.28 3.02
N ARG A 97 10.02 -0.33 1.83
CA ARG A 97 9.97 -1.79 1.63
C ARG A 97 11.06 -2.57 2.36
N GLN A 98 12.29 -2.04 2.42
CA GLN A 98 13.39 -2.72 3.11
C GLN A 98 13.17 -2.73 4.62
N THR A 99 12.77 -1.59 5.19
CA THR A 99 12.43 -1.49 6.61
C THR A 99 11.21 -2.34 6.94
N ALA A 100 10.20 -2.36 6.08
CA ALA A 100 9.02 -3.22 6.24
C ALA A 100 9.41 -4.70 6.30
N LYS A 101 10.30 -5.15 5.39
CA LYS A 101 10.83 -6.52 5.39
C LYS A 101 11.57 -6.85 6.69
N LYS A 102 12.50 -6.00 7.13
CA LYS A 102 13.24 -6.18 8.39
C LYS A 102 12.32 -6.21 9.61
N LEU A 103 11.27 -5.39 9.61
CA LEU A 103 10.30 -5.36 10.70
C LEU A 103 9.51 -6.67 10.79
N ARG A 104 9.05 -7.19 9.66
CA ARG A 104 8.38 -8.49 9.58
C ARG A 104 9.30 -9.61 10.06
N GLU A 105 10.52 -9.66 9.55
CA GLU A 105 11.54 -10.68 9.91
C GLU A 105 11.97 -10.63 11.39
N SER A 106 11.88 -9.48 12.04
CA SER A 106 12.30 -9.32 13.44
C SER A 106 11.20 -9.59 14.46
N LEU A 107 9.94 -9.37 14.12
CA LEU A 107 8.81 -9.51 15.05
C LEU A 107 7.98 -10.76 14.82
N LEU A 108 7.89 -11.24 13.57
CA LEU A 108 7.11 -12.42 13.23
C LEU A 108 8.01 -13.67 13.24
N PRO A 109 7.46 -14.85 13.57
CA PRO A 109 8.16 -16.11 13.37
C PRO A 109 8.59 -16.24 11.90
N LYS A 110 9.78 -16.80 11.68
CA LYS A 110 10.21 -17.19 10.33
C LYS A 110 9.31 -18.32 9.84
N GLU A 111 8.91 -18.28 8.57
CA GLU A 111 8.18 -19.39 7.95
C GLU A 111 9.01 -20.70 8.04
N GLU A 112 8.33 -21.82 8.29
CA GLU A 112 8.96 -23.14 8.35
C GLU A 112 9.62 -23.46 7.00
N GLY A 113 10.95 -23.37 6.93
CA GLY A 113 11.71 -23.63 5.70
C GLY A 113 12.99 -22.79 5.52
N ASP A 114 13.23 -21.76 6.32
CA ASP A 114 14.46 -20.94 6.22
C ASP A 114 15.69 -21.67 6.81
N PRO A 115 16.71 -22.04 6.01
CA PRO A 115 17.94 -22.68 6.48
C PRO A 115 18.71 -21.84 7.52
N SER A 116 18.52 -20.51 7.51
CA SER A 116 19.16 -19.57 8.45
C SER A 116 18.66 -19.69 9.90
N ALA A 117 17.48 -20.27 10.14
CA ALA A 117 16.94 -20.44 11.49
C ALA A 117 17.76 -21.45 12.31
N LYS A 118 18.39 -22.44 11.66
CA LYS A 118 19.19 -23.47 12.34
C LYS A 118 20.57 -22.97 12.81
N GLU A 119 21.15 -21.96 12.17
CA GLU A 119 22.48 -21.46 12.54
C GLU A 119 22.50 -20.50 13.73
N LYS A 120 21.44 -19.69 13.95
CA LYS A 120 21.40 -18.72 15.06
C LYS A 120 21.01 -19.30 16.42
N ALA A 121 20.47 -20.51 16.47
CA ALA A 121 20.15 -21.20 17.73
C ALA A 121 21.40 -21.70 18.48
N ALA A 122 22.58 -21.70 17.83
CA ALA A 122 23.86 -22.05 18.45
C ALA A 122 24.56 -20.85 19.13
N GLY A 123 23.80 -19.97 19.79
CA GLY A 123 24.40 -18.98 20.69
C GLY A 123 25.01 -19.68 21.89
N SER A 124 26.24 -19.34 22.29
CA SER A 124 26.92 -19.95 23.44
C SER A 124 26.00 -19.92 24.67
N ARG A 125 25.70 -21.09 25.25
CA ARG A 125 24.93 -21.23 26.48
C ARG A 125 25.48 -20.27 27.53
N ILE A 126 24.60 -19.52 28.20
CA ILE A 126 25.05 -18.62 29.26
C ILE A 126 25.60 -19.48 30.40
N THR A 127 26.89 -19.34 30.65
CA THR A 127 27.54 -19.93 31.82
C THR A 127 27.67 -18.85 32.90
N LEU A 128 27.02 -19.07 34.03
CA LEU A 128 27.17 -18.21 35.20
C LEU A 128 28.57 -18.44 35.80
N THR A 129 29.28 -17.35 36.08
CA THR A 129 30.65 -17.40 36.63
C THR A 129 30.75 -16.86 38.05
N LYS A 130 29.70 -16.21 38.56
CA LYS A 130 29.66 -15.64 39.91
C LYS A 130 29.01 -16.61 40.89
N ASP A 131 29.68 -16.86 42.01
CA ASP A 131 29.20 -17.80 43.04
C ASP A 131 27.82 -17.43 43.59
N ALA A 132 27.57 -16.14 43.82
CA ALA A 132 26.27 -15.64 44.28
C ALA A 132 25.13 -15.90 43.28
N ASP A 133 25.41 -15.75 41.97
CA ASP A 133 24.41 -16.03 40.93
C ASP A 133 24.16 -17.54 40.81
N LEU A 134 25.21 -18.37 40.96
CA LEU A 134 25.11 -19.83 40.94
C LEU A 134 24.27 -20.36 42.11
N GLU A 135 24.52 -19.87 43.33
CA GLU A 135 23.77 -20.27 44.52
C GLU A 135 22.29 -19.84 44.43
N MET A 136 22.05 -18.60 44.00
CA MET A 136 20.70 -18.05 43.83
C MET A 136 19.91 -18.81 42.76
N THR A 137 20.51 -19.04 41.59
CA THR A 137 19.84 -19.76 40.50
C THR A 137 19.65 -21.25 40.83
N GLY A 138 20.63 -21.88 41.48
CA GLY A 138 20.53 -23.26 41.96
C GLY A 138 19.38 -23.44 42.97
N SER A 139 19.25 -22.51 43.91
CA SER A 139 18.15 -22.51 44.89
C SER A 139 16.78 -22.35 44.22
N ALA A 140 16.67 -21.45 43.24
CA ALA A 140 15.43 -21.26 42.50
C ALA A 140 15.04 -22.50 41.67
N ILE A 141 16.00 -23.15 41.00
CA ILE A 141 15.76 -24.39 40.24
C ILE A 141 15.35 -25.53 41.19
N ALA A 142 16.00 -25.63 42.37
CA ALA A 142 15.62 -26.62 43.37
C ALA A 142 14.19 -26.41 43.87
N ALA A 143 13.77 -25.17 44.11
CA ALA A 143 12.41 -24.84 44.52
C ALA A 143 11.37 -25.27 43.46
N VAL A 144 11.67 -25.08 42.18
CA VAL A 144 10.82 -25.53 41.06
C VAL A 144 10.71 -27.05 41.03
N ARG A 145 11.81 -27.78 41.24
CA ARG A 145 11.79 -29.26 41.31
C ARG A 145 10.95 -29.77 42.47
N VAL A 146 11.07 -29.14 43.64
CA VAL A 146 10.24 -29.46 44.81
C VAL A 146 8.75 -29.23 44.50
N TRP A 147 8.42 -28.11 43.87
CA TRP A 147 7.06 -27.81 43.44
C TRP A 147 6.49 -28.81 42.42
N LEU A 148 7.32 -29.29 41.49
CA LEU A 148 6.91 -30.33 40.52
C LEU A 148 6.68 -31.70 41.18
N ALA A 149 7.48 -32.04 42.20
CA ALA A 149 7.37 -33.31 42.92
C ALA A 149 6.17 -33.37 43.88
N ASP A 150 5.70 -32.22 44.36
CA ASP A 150 4.59 -32.12 45.30
C ASP A 150 3.24 -32.52 44.65
N HIS A 151 2.67 -33.63 45.13
CA HIS A 151 1.41 -34.17 44.63
C HIS A 151 0.17 -33.40 45.11
N GLU A 152 0.25 -32.67 46.23
CA GLU A 152 -0.85 -31.85 46.74
C GLU A 152 -1.00 -30.56 45.92
N ARG A 153 0.11 -30.07 45.35
CA ARG A 153 0.17 -28.84 44.54
C ARG A 153 -0.06 -29.05 43.05
N LYS A 154 -0.56 -30.22 42.63
CA LYS A 154 -0.84 -30.53 41.21
C LYS A 154 -1.86 -29.62 40.56
N GLN A 155 -2.77 -29.03 41.34
CA GLN A 155 -3.78 -28.09 40.84
C GLN A 155 -3.22 -26.66 40.65
N GLU A 156 -2.02 -26.38 41.13
CA GLU A 156 -1.40 -25.07 40.93
C GLU A 156 -0.92 -24.91 39.49
N THR A 157 -1.40 -23.84 38.86
CA THR A 157 -1.10 -23.53 37.46
C THR A 157 0.14 -22.65 37.29
N GLU A 158 0.58 -21.98 38.36
CA GLU A 158 1.71 -21.04 38.33
C GLU A 158 2.59 -21.13 39.57
N PHE A 159 3.89 -20.88 39.38
CA PHE A 159 4.89 -20.84 40.44
C PHE A 159 5.87 -19.68 40.21
N GLU A 160 5.99 -18.78 41.19
CA GLU A 160 6.98 -17.71 41.15
C GLU A 160 8.38 -18.28 41.38
N VAL A 161 9.25 -18.13 40.39
CA VAL A 161 10.60 -18.69 40.39
C VAL A 161 11.56 -17.75 41.12
N ILE A 162 11.75 -16.55 40.55
CA ILE A 162 12.68 -15.55 41.07
C ILE A 162 12.53 -14.20 40.34
N THR A 163 12.89 -13.10 41.00
CA THR A 163 13.04 -11.80 40.35
C THR A 163 14.43 -11.65 39.71
N THR A 164 14.48 -11.34 38.42
CA THR A 164 15.72 -11.37 37.63
C THR A 164 15.94 -10.10 36.79
N ASN A 165 17.21 -9.76 36.61
CA ASN A 165 17.67 -8.84 35.57
C ASN A 165 17.69 -9.54 34.19
N ALA A 166 17.97 -8.80 33.11
CA ALA A 166 17.93 -9.34 31.75
C ALA A 166 18.91 -10.50 31.49
N TYR A 167 20.08 -10.52 32.15
CA TYR A 167 21.08 -11.57 31.97
C TYR A 167 20.64 -12.89 32.61
N LEU A 168 20.23 -12.84 33.88
CA LEU A 168 19.70 -14.01 34.59
C LEU A 168 18.40 -14.52 33.95
N ARG A 169 17.56 -13.61 33.43
CA ARG A 169 16.34 -13.98 32.72
C ARG A 169 16.63 -14.87 31.51
N ARG A 170 17.64 -14.51 30.71
CA ARG A 170 18.04 -15.32 29.55
C ARG A 170 18.59 -16.69 29.98
N PHE A 171 19.39 -16.74 31.04
CA PHE A 171 19.87 -18.01 31.61
C PHE A 171 18.71 -18.94 32.00
N PHE A 172 17.68 -18.41 32.67
CA PHE A 172 16.51 -19.21 33.04
C PHE A 172 15.71 -19.68 31.85
N TYR A 173 15.52 -18.86 30.80
CA TYR A 173 14.86 -19.32 29.56
C TYR A 173 15.61 -20.48 28.91
N GLU A 174 16.94 -20.42 28.83
CA GLU A 174 17.77 -21.51 28.30
C GLU A 174 17.71 -22.76 29.18
N THR A 175 17.73 -22.59 30.50
CA THR A 175 17.71 -23.72 31.46
C THR A 175 16.35 -24.41 31.52
N PHE A 176 15.24 -23.66 31.57
CA PHE A 176 13.90 -24.23 31.58
C PHE A 176 13.56 -24.98 30.30
N ALA A 177 14.00 -24.49 29.14
CA ALA A 177 13.80 -25.19 27.89
C ALA A 177 14.49 -26.57 27.83
N ALA A 178 15.59 -26.75 28.57
CA ALA A 178 16.33 -28.01 28.62
C ALA A 178 15.83 -28.93 29.76
N ASP A 179 15.63 -28.38 30.94
CA ASP A 179 15.40 -29.15 32.17
C ASP A 179 13.90 -29.34 32.50
N PHE A 180 13.02 -28.48 31.95
CA PHE A 180 11.58 -28.46 32.25
C PHE A 180 10.72 -28.18 30.99
N PRO A 181 10.77 -29.02 29.95
CA PRO A 181 10.06 -28.80 28.68
C PRO A 181 8.52 -28.72 28.83
N GLU A 182 7.97 -29.25 29.91
CA GLU A 182 6.55 -29.19 30.25
C GLU A 182 6.09 -27.81 30.76
N LEU A 183 7.02 -26.97 31.22
CA LEU A 183 6.73 -25.66 31.80
C LEU A 183 6.94 -24.52 30.79
N VAL A 184 6.05 -23.52 30.85
CA VAL A 184 6.22 -22.27 30.10
C VAL A 184 6.70 -21.19 31.07
N LEU A 185 7.80 -20.52 30.74
CA LEU A 185 8.37 -19.47 31.56
C LEU A 185 7.87 -18.08 31.11
N GLU A 186 7.28 -17.32 32.02
CA GLU A 186 6.76 -15.97 31.80
C GLU A 186 7.53 -14.93 32.62
N SER A 187 7.80 -13.78 32.03
CA SER A 187 8.44 -12.64 32.70
C SER A 187 7.40 -11.55 32.98
N ARG A 188 7.06 -11.34 34.25
CA ARG A 188 6.13 -10.28 34.71
C ARG A 188 6.91 -9.08 35.24
N GLN A 189 6.60 -7.86 34.78
CA GLN A 189 7.31 -6.66 35.25
C GLN A 189 7.02 -6.40 36.73
N THR A 190 8.06 -6.01 37.47
CA THR A 190 7.94 -5.66 38.89
C THR A 190 7.93 -4.15 39.08
N ALA A 191 7.15 -3.67 40.05
CA ALA A 191 7.16 -2.26 40.45
C ALA A 191 8.43 -1.87 41.22
N ALA A 192 9.21 -2.86 41.68
CA ALA A 192 10.35 -2.65 42.58
C ALA A 192 11.54 -1.94 41.93
N ALA A 193 11.85 -2.22 40.65
CA ALA A 193 12.95 -1.58 39.93
C ALA A 193 12.86 -1.70 38.40
N ARG A 194 13.26 -0.64 37.68
CA ARG A 194 13.30 -0.63 36.21
C ARG A 194 14.28 -1.69 35.69
N GLY A 195 13.79 -2.61 34.87
CA GLY A 195 14.58 -3.70 34.27
C GLY A 195 14.53 -5.04 35.02
N MET A 196 13.95 -5.06 36.22
CA MET A 196 13.71 -6.28 36.99
C MET A 196 12.34 -6.88 36.65
N ALA A 197 12.30 -8.19 36.46
CA ALA A 197 11.07 -8.93 36.21
C ALA A 197 11.02 -10.22 37.02
N THR A 198 9.85 -10.52 37.58
CA THR A 198 9.57 -11.78 38.24
C THR A 198 9.32 -12.84 37.18
N LEU A 199 10.08 -13.92 37.25
CA LEU A 199 9.86 -15.11 36.43
C LEU A 199 8.81 -15.99 37.09
N VAL A 200 7.82 -16.41 36.32
CA VAL A 200 6.76 -17.32 36.73
C VAL A 200 6.74 -18.52 35.81
N ALA A 201 6.81 -19.72 36.38
CA ALA A 201 6.67 -20.97 35.65
C ALA A 201 5.20 -21.38 35.60
N LEU A 202 4.70 -21.73 34.41
CA LEU A 202 3.31 -22.06 34.18
C LEU A 202 3.17 -23.53 33.75
N ARG A 203 2.23 -24.25 34.36
CA ARG A 203 1.73 -25.55 33.86
C ARG A 203 0.59 -25.26 32.90
N LEU A 204 0.85 -25.44 31.61
CA LEU A 204 -0.14 -25.28 30.55
C LEU A 204 -0.30 -26.60 29.82
N ASP A 205 -1.54 -26.96 29.49
CA ASP A 205 -1.80 -28.04 28.54
C ASP A 205 -1.46 -27.61 27.09
N GLU A 206 -1.42 -28.54 26.16
CA GLU A 206 -1.08 -28.25 24.77
C GLU A 206 -2.07 -27.31 24.07
N ALA A 207 -3.36 -27.34 24.45
CA ALA A 207 -4.37 -26.44 23.90
C ALA A 207 -4.14 -25.00 24.38
N GLN A 208 -3.84 -24.81 25.66
CA GLN A 208 -3.50 -23.52 26.27
C GLN A 208 -2.19 -22.95 25.73
N LYS A 209 -1.19 -23.80 25.50
CA LYS A 209 0.06 -23.39 24.82
C LYS A 209 -0.21 -22.89 23.41
N ALA A 210 -1.02 -23.62 22.64
CA ALA A 210 -1.39 -23.25 21.27
C ALA A 210 -2.20 -21.94 21.22
N GLU A 211 -3.20 -21.79 22.10
CA GLU A 211 -4.00 -20.57 22.21
C GLU A 211 -3.12 -19.36 22.56
N ARG A 212 -2.20 -19.52 23.51
CA ARG A 212 -1.27 -18.46 23.89
C ARG A 212 -0.31 -18.09 22.75
N ALA A 213 0.24 -19.07 22.04
CA ALA A 213 1.10 -18.82 20.89
C ALA A 213 0.33 -18.07 19.78
N ALA A 214 -0.92 -18.46 19.51
CA ALA A 214 -1.78 -17.76 18.57
C ALA A 214 -2.05 -16.32 19.00
N LYS A 215 -2.36 -16.09 20.29
CA LYS A 215 -2.54 -14.73 20.83
C LYS A 215 -1.29 -13.87 20.69
N GLN A 216 -0.12 -14.40 21.03
CA GLN A 216 1.15 -13.70 20.87
C GLN A 216 1.46 -13.37 19.41
N LEU A 217 1.12 -14.26 18.48
CA LEU A 217 1.29 -14.03 17.06
C LEU A 217 0.39 -12.88 16.58
N VAL A 218 -0.88 -12.86 16.99
CA VAL A 218 -1.82 -11.76 16.68
C VAL A 218 -1.33 -10.44 17.25
N GLU A 219 -0.84 -10.42 18.50
CA GLU A 219 -0.27 -9.22 19.12
C GLU A 219 0.99 -8.72 18.38
N LYS A 220 1.89 -9.63 17.99
CA LYS A 220 3.08 -9.30 17.18
C LYS A 220 2.69 -8.79 15.79
N GLN A 221 1.70 -9.40 15.15
CA GLN A 221 1.18 -8.94 13.86
C GLN A 221 0.58 -7.54 13.97
N ALA A 222 -0.21 -7.27 15.01
CA ALA A 222 -0.75 -5.93 15.26
C ALA A 222 0.35 -4.89 15.50
N GLN A 223 1.43 -5.25 16.18
CA GLN A 223 2.59 -4.38 16.35
C GLN A 223 3.33 -4.08 15.04
N VAL A 224 3.49 -5.09 14.18
CA VAL A 224 4.04 -4.92 12.82
C VAL A 224 3.14 -3.99 12.02
N ASP A 225 1.84 -4.29 11.96
CA ASP A 225 0.87 -3.53 11.18
C ASP A 225 0.80 -2.06 11.60
N LYS A 226 0.88 -1.79 12.91
CA LYS A 226 0.93 -0.43 13.45
C LYS A 226 2.15 0.35 12.98
N LYS A 227 3.32 -0.28 12.97
CA LYS A 227 4.59 0.33 12.54
C LYS A 227 4.72 0.47 11.03
N LEU A 228 4.13 -0.46 10.27
CA LEU A 228 4.05 -0.34 8.81
C LEU A 228 3.11 0.82 8.41
N GLY A 229 2.01 0.98 9.15
CA GLY A 229 1.03 2.04 8.96
C GLY A 229 0.57 2.17 7.50
N PHE A 230 0.79 3.34 6.91
CA PHE A 230 0.31 3.65 5.56
C PHE A 230 0.98 2.80 4.47
N SER A 231 2.18 2.27 4.70
CA SER A 231 2.86 1.40 3.72
C SER A 231 2.01 0.18 3.34
N ARG A 232 1.12 -0.28 4.22
CA ARG A 232 0.16 -1.36 3.94
C ARG A 232 -0.85 -0.97 2.85
N VAL A 233 -1.32 0.27 2.86
CA VAL A 233 -2.23 0.81 1.84
C VAL A 233 -1.51 0.88 0.49
N PHE A 234 -0.27 1.37 0.49
CA PHE A 234 0.55 1.40 -0.72
C PHE A 234 0.83 -0.01 -1.27
N GLU A 235 1.18 -0.97 -0.41
CA GLU A 235 1.34 -2.38 -0.79
C GLU A 235 0.05 -2.96 -1.40
N ALA A 236 -1.11 -2.64 -0.83
CA ALA A 236 -2.41 -3.06 -1.38
C ALA A 236 -2.67 -2.46 -2.77
N LEU A 237 -2.34 -1.17 -2.99
CA LEU A 237 -2.44 -0.53 -4.32
C LEU A 237 -1.54 -1.24 -5.35
N VAL A 238 -0.30 -1.56 -4.98
CA VAL A 238 0.64 -2.29 -5.83
C VAL A 238 0.12 -3.70 -6.15
N GLN A 239 -0.43 -4.41 -5.17
CA GLN A 239 -0.94 -5.77 -5.33
C GLN A 239 -2.22 -5.82 -6.18
N ALA A 240 -3.08 -4.80 -6.09
CA ALA A 240 -4.34 -4.76 -6.81
C ALA A 240 -4.17 -4.72 -8.33
N LYS A 241 -3.02 -4.19 -8.82
CA LYS A 241 -2.69 -4.05 -10.26
C LYS A 241 -3.81 -3.40 -11.09
N LYS A 242 -4.65 -2.59 -10.45
CA LYS A 242 -5.72 -1.84 -11.11
C LYS A 242 -5.15 -0.61 -11.82
N PRO A 243 -5.84 -0.10 -12.85
CA PRO A 243 -5.47 1.16 -13.48
C PRO A 243 -5.37 2.30 -12.46
N LEU A 244 -4.26 3.01 -12.48
CA LEU A 244 -4.12 4.26 -11.72
C LEU A 244 -4.43 5.45 -12.61
N VAL A 245 -5.05 6.45 -12.03
CA VAL A 245 -5.39 7.71 -12.69
C VAL A 245 -4.79 8.84 -11.88
N GLY A 246 -4.10 9.75 -12.55
CA GLY A 246 -3.52 10.94 -11.95
C GLY A 246 -3.71 12.17 -12.84
N HIS A 247 -3.32 13.34 -12.33
CA HIS A 247 -3.32 14.58 -13.10
C HIS A 247 -1.97 15.26 -12.94
N ALA A 248 -1.15 15.30 -14.00
CA ALA A 248 0.24 15.77 -13.91
C ALA A 248 1.05 15.03 -12.81
N CYS A 249 0.87 13.71 -12.75
CA CYS A 249 1.11 12.89 -11.55
C CYS A 249 2.55 12.40 -11.35
N MET A 250 3.52 12.96 -12.08
CA MET A 250 4.91 12.50 -12.04
C MET A 250 5.52 12.70 -10.64
N TYR A 251 5.27 13.83 -9.99
CA TYR A 251 5.76 14.03 -8.62
C TYR A 251 5.08 13.10 -7.62
N ASP A 252 3.76 12.87 -7.73
CA ASP A 252 3.04 11.99 -6.83
C ASP A 252 3.67 10.59 -6.79
N PHE A 253 4.02 10.04 -7.96
CA PHE A 253 4.69 8.76 -8.04
C PHE A 253 6.14 8.78 -7.57
N LEU A 254 6.90 9.82 -7.89
CA LEU A 254 8.28 9.93 -7.41
C LEU A 254 8.33 9.97 -5.88
N PHE A 255 7.43 10.75 -5.25
CA PHE A 255 7.31 10.80 -3.80
C PHE A 255 6.82 9.46 -3.23
N ALA A 256 5.76 8.87 -3.79
CA ALA A 256 5.26 7.59 -3.30
C ALA A 256 6.34 6.49 -3.35
N LEU A 257 7.06 6.39 -4.47
CA LEU A 257 8.13 5.40 -4.64
C LEU A 257 9.32 5.71 -3.72
N SER A 258 9.75 6.97 -3.58
CA SER A 258 10.86 7.32 -2.70
C SER A 258 10.59 6.99 -1.23
N HIS A 259 9.33 7.09 -0.81
CA HIS A 259 8.89 6.92 0.58
C HIS A 259 8.54 5.47 0.92
N PHE A 260 7.85 4.76 0.02
CA PHE A 260 7.29 3.43 0.32
C PHE A 260 8.08 2.28 -0.30
N GLU A 261 8.74 2.48 -1.45
CA GLU A 261 9.64 1.46 -2.01
C GLU A 261 11.07 1.65 -1.49
N GLY A 262 11.59 2.87 -1.58
CA GLY A 262 12.93 3.22 -1.12
C GLY A 262 13.64 4.19 -2.08
N PRO A 263 14.97 4.35 -1.98
CA PRO A 263 15.72 5.28 -2.81
C PRO A 263 15.46 5.08 -4.31
N LEU A 264 15.09 6.17 -4.99
CA LEU A 264 14.76 6.14 -6.41
C LEU A 264 16.01 5.80 -7.26
N PRO A 265 15.86 5.00 -8.34
CA PRO A 265 16.98 4.69 -9.25
C PRO A 265 17.61 5.96 -9.82
N GLU A 266 18.93 5.97 -10.05
CA GLU A 266 19.58 7.13 -10.69
C GLU A 266 19.24 7.23 -12.18
N SER A 267 19.08 6.09 -12.85
CA SER A 267 18.70 6.03 -14.26
C SER A 267 17.21 6.17 -14.45
N TYR A 268 16.81 7.07 -15.35
CA TYR A 268 15.42 7.24 -15.77
C TYR A 268 14.83 5.95 -16.38
N THR A 269 15.65 5.14 -17.06
CA THR A 269 15.20 3.85 -17.61
C THR A 269 14.86 2.87 -16.49
N LYS A 270 15.73 2.73 -15.49
CA LYS A 270 15.48 1.87 -14.32
C LYS A 270 14.28 2.34 -13.50
N TYR A 271 14.05 3.65 -13.42
CA TYR A 271 12.84 4.21 -12.83
C TYR A 271 11.58 3.75 -13.56
N LYS A 272 11.56 3.81 -14.89
CA LYS A 272 10.41 3.33 -15.68
C LYS A 272 10.18 1.83 -15.49
N GLU A 273 11.23 1.02 -15.46
CA GLU A 273 11.14 -0.42 -15.21
C GLU A 273 10.54 -0.71 -13.82
N LEU A 274 11.04 -0.01 -12.79
CA LEU A 274 10.50 -0.10 -11.43
C LEU A 274 9.02 0.27 -11.42
N TYR A 275 8.68 1.43 -11.97
CA TYR A 275 7.30 1.90 -12.05
C TYR A 275 6.39 0.88 -12.73
N GLN A 276 6.76 0.40 -13.92
CA GLN A 276 5.97 -0.56 -14.70
C GLN A 276 5.78 -1.90 -13.98
N SER A 277 6.78 -2.33 -13.20
CA SER A 277 6.66 -3.56 -12.39
C SER A 277 5.61 -3.43 -11.28
N LEU A 278 5.42 -2.21 -10.76
CA LEU A 278 4.50 -1.92 -9.65
C LEU A 278 3.10 -1.57 -10.15
N PHE A 279 3.01 -0.70 -11.17
CA PHE A 279 1.77 -0.15 -11.70
C PHE A 279 1.70 -0.34 -13.22
N PRO A 280 1.04 -1.40 -13.71
CA PRO A 280 1.09 -1.75 -15.13
C PRO A 280 0.30 -0.77 -16.02
N VAL A 281 -0.72 -0.10 -15.47
CA VAL A 281 -1.60 0.80 -16.22
C VAL A 281 -1.69 2.15 -15.51
N LEU A 282 -1.38 3.22 -16.24
CA LEU A 282 -1.47 4.60 -15.78
C LEU A 282 -2.16 5.48 -16.83
N TYR A 283 -3.10 6.30 -16.36
CA TYR A 283 -3.69 7.39 -17.12
C TYR A 283 -3.40 8.73 -16.45
N ASP A 284 -2.76 9.64 -17.20
CA ASP A 284 -2.58 11.02 -16.76
C ASP A 284 -3.61 11.90 -17.47
N THR A 285 -4.61 12.37 -16.73
CA THR A 285 -5.71 13.18 -17.26
C THR A 285 -5.23 14.48 -17.89
N GLN A 286 -4.16 15.09 -17.38
CA GLN A 286 -3.59 16.31 -17.99
C GLN A 286 -3.00 16.00 -19.37
N LEU A 287 -2.35 14.84 -19.51
CA LEU A 287 -1.85 14.39 -20.81
C LEU A 287 -3.00 14.00 -21.74
N LEU A 288 -4.01 13.31 -21.23
CA LEU A 288 -5.21 12.93 -21.99
C LEU A 288 -5.93 14.16 -22.55
N SER A 289 -6.14 15.21 -21.75
CA SER A 289 -6.74 16.48 -22.18
C SER A 289 -6.04 17.13 -23.39
N LYS A 290 -4.76 16.81 -23.63
CA LYS A 290 -3.97 17.35 -24.75
C LYS A 290 -4.02 16.48 -26.00
N ARG A 291 -4.59 15.27 -25.92
CA ARG A 291 -4.66 14.32 -27.05
C ARG A 291 -5.84 14.65 -27.96
N GLU A 292 -5.70 14.29 -29.24
CA GLU A 292 -6.69 14.57 -30.29
C GLU A 292 -8.15 14.22 -29.96
N PRO A 293 -8.45 13.12 -29.24
CA PRO A 293 -9.83 12.81 -28.86
C PRO A 293 -10.45 13.83 -27.92
N PHE A 294 -9.65 14.48 -27.06
CA PHE A 294 -10.16 15.30 -25.94
C PHE A 294 -9.79 16.79 -26.03
N LYS A 295 -8.78 17.13 -26.84
CA LYS A 295 -8.22 18.49 -26.94
C LYS A 295 -9.23 19.51 -27.47
N PHE A 296 -10.17 19.07 -28.30
CA PHE A 296 -11.13 19.93 -28.97
C PHE A 296 -12.55 19.63 -28.49
N VAL A 297 -13.44 20.63 -28.59
CA VAL A 297 -14.86 20.45 -28.26
C VAL A 297 -15.42 19.33 -29.15
N PRO A 298 -16.16 18.35 -28.59
CA PRO A 298 -16.77 17.29 -29.37
C PRO A 298 -17.72 17.89 -30.42
N LEU A 299 -17.53 17.50 -31.68
CA LEU A 299 -18.41 17.90 -32.77
C LEU A 299 -19.76 17.19 -32.62
N ALA A 300 -20.85 17.92 -32.87
CA ALA A 300 -22.17 17.31 -33.03
C ALA A 300 -22.16 16.34 -34.23
N ALA A 301 -23.03 15.32 -34.21
CA ALA A 301 -23.07 14.29 -35.24
C ALA A 301 -23.36 14.84 -36.66
N ASP A 302 -23.98 16.02 -36.73
CA ASP A 302 -24.37 16.77 -37.93
C ASP A 302 -23.43 17.94 -38.25
N ALA A 303 -22.34 18.12 -37.49
CA ALA A 303 -21.42 19.22 -37.70
C ALA A 303 -20.60 19.06 -39.00
N ASP A 304 -20.34 20.17 -39.68
CA ASP A 304 -19.48 20.22 -40.87
C ASP A 304 -18.07 19.67 -40.54
N PRO A 305 -17.58 18.62 -41.23
CA PRO A 305 -16.23 18.08 -41.03
C PRO A 305 -15.11 19.10 -41.25
N LEU A 306 -15.38 20.18 -41.99
CA LEU A 306 -14.46 21.28 -42.25
C LEU A 306 -14.56 22.43 -41.22
N ALA A 307 -15.48 22.33 -40.25
CA ALA A 307 -15.64 23.33 -39.21
C ALA A 307 -14.35 23.47 -38.40
N LYS A 308 -13.99 24.72 -38.10
CA LYS A 308 -12.83 25.03 -37.26
C LYS A 308 -13.03 24.42 -35.87
N ARG A 309 -12.18 23.45 -35.52
CA ARG A 309 -12.21 22.80 -34.19
C ARG A 309 -11.79 23.79 -33.11
N GLU A 310 -12.67 24.06 -32.17
CA GLU A 310 -12.39 24.90 -31.00
C GLU A 310 -11.66 24.12 -29.92
N GLN A 311 -10.67 24.75 -29.27
CA GLN A 311 -9.95 24.14 -28.16
C GLN A 311 -10.87 24.04 -26.94
N ARG A 312 -11.02 22.83 -26.39
CA ARG A 312 -11.96 22.55 -25.29
C ARG A 312 -11.54 23.18 -23.97
N PHE A 313 -10.25 23.12 -23.66
CA PHE A 313 -9.71 23.52 -22.37
C PHE A 313 -8.80 24.73 -22.50
N GLY A 314 -9.17 25.86 -21.87
CA GLY A 314 -8.34 27.06 -21.80
C GLY A 314 -7.15 26.95 -20.86
N SER A 315 -7.21 26.03 -19.88
CA SER A 315 -6.11 25.73 -18.95
C SER A 315 -6.08 24.24 -18.64
N MET A 316 -4.88 23.72 -18.42
CA MET A 316 -4.61 22.32 -18.07
C MET A 316 -4.53 22.09 -16.56
N ALA A 317 -4.86 23.09 -15.75
CA ALA A 317 -4.99 22.90 -14.30
C ALA A 317 -6.22 22.03 -14.00
N LEU A 318 -6.09 21.10 -13.05
CA LEU A 318 -7.14 20.13 -12.71
C LEU A 318 -8.50 20.79 -12.50
N GLY A 319 -8.58 21.86 -11.69
CA GLY A 319 -9.84 22.55 -11.42
C GLY A 319 -10.49 23.17 -12.66
N GLN A 320 -9.69 23.62 -13.64
CA GLN A 320 -10.24 24.17 -14.90
C GLN A 320 -10.72 23.08 -15.84
N VAL A 321 -9.97 21.97 -15.94
CA VAL A 321 -10.40 20.79 -16.71
C VAL A 321 -11.70 20.22 -16.13
N TYR A 322 -11.75 20.06 -14.80
CA TYR A 322 -12.94 19.62 -14.08
C TYR A 322 -14.14 20.54 -14.33
N LYS A 323 -13.95 21.87 -14.22
CA LYS A 323 -15.02 22.83 -14.45
C LYS A 323 -15.64 22.69 -15.83
N VAL A 324 -14.82 22.53 -16.88
CA VAL A 324 -15.32 22.33 -18.25
C VAL A 324 -16.11 21.03 -18.36
N VAL A 325 -15.55 19.92 -17.87
CA VAL A 325 -16.20 18.60 -17.90
C VAL A 325 -17.52 18.60 -17.12
N GLU A 326 -17.56 19.25 -15.95
CA GLU A 326 -18.77 19.37 -15.14
C GLU A 326 -19.85 20.22 -15.81
N GLN A 327 -19.47 21.32 -16.46
CA GLN A 327 -20.40 22.16 -17.23
C GLN A 327 -21.02 21.39 -18.40
N GLU A 328 -20.22 20.61 -19.12
CA GLU A 328 -20.69 19.75 -20.20
C GLU A 328 -21.62 18.64 -19.67
N ALA A 329 -21.26 18.02 -18.55
CA ALA A 329 -22.09 17.01 -17.89
C ALA A 329 -23.43 17.59 -17.41
N ALA A 330 -23.44 18.78 -16.82
CA ALA A 330 -24.65 19.47 -16.39
C ALA A 330 -25.54 19.88 -17.57
N ALA A 331 -24.96 20.32 -18.68
CA ALA A 331 -25.68 20.60 -19.92
C ALA A 331 -26.27 19.33 -20.54
N ALA A 332 -25.56 18.19 -20.48
CA ALA A 332 -26.08 16.89 -20.91
C ALA A 332 -27.27 16.45 -20.05
N ARG A 333 -27.15 16.54 -18.71
CA ARG A 333 -28.25 16.25 -17.77
C ARG A 333 -29.49 17.09 -18.05
N SER A 334 -29.30 18.41 -18.21
CA SER A 334 -30.40 19.35 -18.48
C SER A 334 -31.11 19.05 -19.82
N ALA A 335 -30.38 18.48 -20.78
CA ALA A 335 -30.91 18.05 -22.07
C ALA A 335 -31.44 16.60 -22.08
N GLY A 336 -31.45 15.90 -20.93
CA GLY A 336 -31.86 14.49 -20.84
C GLY A 336 -30.93 13.52 -21.58
N ARG A 337 -29.68 13.94 -21.88
CA ARG A 337 -28.68 13.11 -22.56
C ARG A 337 -27.90 12.26 -21.55
N PRO A 338 -27.51 11.01 -21.88
CA PRO A 338 -26.74 10.16 -20.97
C PRO A 338 -25.39 10.78 -20.62
N THR A 339 -25.11 11.01 -19.33
CA THR A 339 -23.81 11.46 -18.83
C THR A 339 -23.21 10.44 -17.85
N VAL A 340 -21.98 10.63 -17.38
CA VAL A 340 -21.45 9.83 -16.26
C VAL A 340 -22.05 10.38 -14.97
N GLU A 341 -22.66 9.50 -14.18
CA GLU A 341 -23.13 9.81 -12.84
C GLU A 341 -22.17 9.20 -11.82
N VAL A 342 -21.80 9.98 -10.80
CA VAL A 342 -20.91 9.53 -9.73
C VAL A 342 -21.56 9.80 -8.39
N ALA A 343 -21.91 8.74 -7.69
CA ALA A 343 -22.41 8.80 -6.31
C ALA A 343 -21.26 8.58 -5.31
N PHE A 344 -21.43 9.06 -4.09
CA PHE A 344 -20.52 8.73 -3.00
C PHE A 344 -21.03 7.51 -2.24
N ALA A 345 -20.12 6.63 -1.85
CA ALA A 345 -20.45 5.56 -0.93
C ALA A 345 -20.90 6.11 0.44
N PRO A 346 -21.75 5.39 1.20
CA PRO A 346 -22.14 5.81 2.54
C PRO A 346 -20.91 6.12 3.42
N GLY A 347 -20.87 7.33 4.00
CA GLY A 347 -19.75 7.82 4.82
C GLY A 347 -18.59 8.47 4.05
N HIS A 348 -18.69 8.60 2.72
CA HIS A 348 -17.69 9.25 1.86
C HIS A 348 -18.21 10.53 1.18
N ASP A 349 -19.34 11.06 1.62
CA ASP A 349 -20.07 12.20 1.05
C ASP A 349 -19.46 13.58 1.36
N ARG A 350 -18.32 13.62 2.08
CA ARG A 350 -17.60 14.87 2.43
C ARG A 350 -17.34 15.78 1.22
N TYR A 351 -17.05 15.18 0.06
CA TYR A 351 -16.71 15.89 -1.17
C TYR A 351 -17.89 16.02 -2.13
N GLY A 352 -19.11 16.14 -1.59
CA GLY A 352 -20.34 16.33 -2.35
C GLY A 352 -20.28 17.49 -3.36
N PRO A 353 -21.34 17.65 -4.19
CA PRO A 353 -21.34 18.53 -5.38
C PRO A 353 -20.94 19.99 -5.13
N ASP A 354 -21.21 20.51 -3.93
CA ASP A 354 -20.91 21.90 -3.55
C ASP A 354 -19.53 22.08 -2.89
N CYS A 355 -18.75 21.01 -2.76
CA CYS A 355 -17.42 21.05 -2.19
C CYS A 355 -16.41 21.58 -3.21
N ALA A 356 -15.58 22.54 -2.81
CA ALA A 356 -14.47 23.05 -3.62
C ALA A 356 -13.14 22.97 -2.85
N ALA A 357 -12.87 21.81 -2.24
CA ALA A 357 -11.68 21.56 -1.43
C ALA A 357 -10.42 21.28 -2.28
N PHE A 358 -10.20 22.06 -3.34
CA PHE A 358 -8.98 21.96 -4.15
C PHE A 358 -7.74 22.10 -3.29
N HIS A 359 -6.70 21.35 -3.64
CA HIS A 359 -5.45 21.26 -2.89
C HIS A 359 -5.53 20.43 -1.60
N GLU A 360 -6.68 19.80 -1.30
CA GLU A 360 -6.76 18.63 -0.42
C GLU A 360 -6.61 17.35 -1.25
N ALA A 361 -5.67 16.47 -0.88
CA ALA A 361 -5.26 15.36 -1.73
C ALA A 361 -6.41 14.39 -2.08
N GLY A 362 -7.30 14.12 -1.12
CA GLY A 362 -8.49 13.29 -1.35
C GLY A 362 -9.47 13.90 -2.37
N TYR A 363 -9.74 15.20 -2.26
CA TYR A 363 -10.62 15.90 -3.21
C TYR A 363 -10.01 15.94 -4.61
N ASP A 364 -8.73 16.26 -4.72
CA ASP A 364 -8.02 16.28 -6.01
C ASP A 364 -8.01 14.88 -6.67
N ALA A 365 -7.88 13.81 -5.88
CA ALA A 365 -7.97 12.43 -6.38
C ALA A 365 -9.38 12.09 -6.90
N TYR A 366 -10.44 12.51 -6.19
CA TYR A 366 -11.82 12.35 -6.63
C TYR A 366 -12.09 13.09 -7.95
N VAL A 367 -11.75 14.39 -7.99
CA VAL A 367 -11.93 15.23 -9.18
C VAL A 367 -11.18 14.66 -10.37
N THR A 368 -9.96 14.15 -10.16
CA THR A 368 -9.17 13.48 -11.19
C THR A 368 -9.88 12.23 -11.74
N GLY A 369 -10.42 11.39 -10.85
CA GLY A 369 -11.18 10.20 -11.26
C GLY A 369 -12.48 10.55 -11.99
N TYR A 370 -13.19 11.60 -11.55
CA TYR A 370 -14.38 12.12 -12.20
C TYR A 370 -14.08 12.57 -13.64
N VAL A 371 -13.05 13.39 -13.83
CA VAL A 371 -12.60 13.83 -15.16
C VAL A 371 -12.26 12.63 -16.05
N PHE A 372 -11.55 11.65 -15.52
CA PHE A 372 -11.19 10.46 -16.27
C PHE A 372 -12.40 9.62 -16.67
N ALA A 373 -13.38 9.44 -15.78
CA ALA A 373 -14.58 8.66 -16.08
C ALA A 373 -15.36 9.25 -17.27
N HIS A 374 -15.49 10.58 -17.33
CA HIS A 374 -16.10 11.28 -18.47
C HIS A 374 -15.29 11.12 -19.76
N MET A 375 -13.96 11.30 -19.70
CA MET A 375 -13.09 11.09 -20.86
C MET A 375 -13.14 9.64 -21.35
N ALA A 376 -13.18 8.67 -20.45
CA ALA A 376 -13.28 7.25 -20.79
C ALA A 376 -14.61 6.96 -21.48
N LYS A 377 -15.73 7.47 -20.96
CA LYS A 377 -17.05 7.33 -21.60
C LYS A 377 -17.04 7.93 -23.01
N GLU A 378 -16.49 9.13 -23.17
CA GLU A 378 -16.42 9.82 -24.47
C GLU A 378 -15.66 8.99 -25.50
N ALA A 379 -14.47 8.51 -25.15
CA ALA A 379 -13.65 7.70 -26.06
C ALA A 379 -14.26 6.32 -26.37
N LEU A 380 -15.04 5.74 -25.47
CA LEU A 380 -15.80 4.50 -25.72
C LEU A 380 -17.08 4.74 -26.54
N SER A 381 -17.64 5.95 -26.49
CA SER A 381 -18.88 6.33 -27.19
C SER A 381 -18.65 6.73 -28.66
N THR A 382 -17.47 7.25 -28.99
CA THR A 382 -17.09 7.39 -30.38
C THR A 382 -16.94 5.99 -30.98
N ASP A 383 -17.48 5.74 -32.17
CA ASP A 383 -17.35 4.50 -32.97
C ASP A 383 -15.88 4.24 -33.44
N ARG A 384 -14.93 4.73 -32.65
CA ARG A 384 -13.48 4.67 -32.77
C ARG A 384 -12.91 3.84 -31.62
N SER A 385 -13.41 2.62 -31.40
CA SER A 385 -12.66 1.62 -30.63
C SER A 385 -11.92 0.73 -31.63
N PRO A 386 -10.58 0.78 -31.68
CA PRO A 386 -9.79 0.21 -30.59
C PRO A 386 -8.50 1.00 -30.32
N THR A 387 -8.37 1.71 -29.19
CA THR A 387 -7.07 2.07 -28.54
C THR A 387 -7.26 2.99 -27.32
N LEU A 388 -8.06 2.57 -26.35
CA LEU A 388 -7.78 2.91 -24.95
C LEU A 388 -7.19 1.69 -24.24
N THR A 389 -6.20 1.06 -24.88
CA THR A 389 -5.34 0.11 -24.19
C THR A 389 -4.30 0.91 -23.43
N GLY A 390 -4.42 0.94 -22.11
CA GLY A 390 -3.27 1.20 -21.25
C GLY A 390 -2.15 0.27 -21.70
N ARG A 391 -1.01 0.83 -22.11
CA ARG A 391 0.09 0.07 -22.72
C ARG A 391 0.54 -1.07 -21.79
N THR A 392 0.24 -2.32 -22.16
CA THR A 392 1.04 -3.49 -21.82
C THR A 392 2.08 -3.68 -22.95
N THR A 393 3.37 -3.53 -22.65
CA THR A 393 4.54 -3.52 -23.59
C THR A 393 5.08 -4.95 -23.91
N PRO A 394 6.21 -5.23 -24.64
CA PRO A 394 7.34 -4.42 -25.25
C PRO A 394 7.88 -4.97 -26.64
N PRO A 395 9.14 -4.80 -27.14
CA PRO A 395 10.17 -3.73 -27.07
C PRO A 395 10.56 -3.13 -28.48
N CYS A 396 11.46 -2.12 -28.48
CA CYS A 396 12.20 -1.54 -29.63
C CYS A 396 11.49 -0.57 -30.61
N LEU A 397 12.07 0.64 -30.66
CA LEU A 397 12.41 1.48 -31.81
C LEU A 397 11.38 1.75 -32.93
N ASP A 398 11.13 3.06 -33.07
CA ASP A 398 10.93 3.82 -34.30
C ASP A 398 9.69 3.63 -35.19
N LEU A 399 9.27 4.79 -35.70
CA LEU A 399 8.36 5.09 -36.81
C LEU A 399 7.76 3.87 -37.55
N CYS A 400 6.44 3.71 -37.52
CA CYS A 400 5.53 3.79 -38.67
C CYS A 400 4.16 3.19 -38.31
N LEU A 401 3.10 3.77 -38.87
CA LEU A 401 1.74 3.22 -38.87
C LEU A 401 1.70 1.87 -39.63
N THR A 402 0.95 0.87 -39.13
CA THR A 402 -0.10 0.14 -39.89
C THR A 402 -0.72 -1.00 -39.07
N LEU A 403 -1.98 -1.28 -39.43
CA LEU A 403 -2.95 -2.22 -38.86
C LEU A 403 -2.56 -3.71 -39.02
N THR A 404 -3.13 -4.57 -38.16
CA THR A 404 -3.87 -5.76 -38.61
C THR A 404 -4.77 -6.30 -37.49
N TRP A 405 -6.00 -6.63 -37.89
CA TRP A 405 -7.00 -7.39 -37.13
C TRP A 405 -6.75 -8.89 -37.33
N LEU A 406 -6.90 -9.70 -36.28
CA LEU A 406 -7.33 -11.09 -36.40
C LEU A 406 -7.99 -11.59 -35.12
N GLU A 407 -9.07 -12.33 -35.36
CA GLU A 407 -10.17 -12.72 -34.48
C GLU A 407 -9.76 -13.68 -33.35
N MET A 408 -10.46 -13.60 -32.22
CA MET A 408 -10.61 -14.73 -31.30
C MET A 408 -12.07 -14.85 -30.86
N THR A 409 -12.88 -15.50 -31.68
CA THR A 409 -14.05 -16.24 -31.25
C THR A 409 -13.63 -17.65 -30.85
N SER A 410 -13.76 -18.00 -29.56
CA SER A 410 -14.30 -19.28 -29.07
C SER A 410 -13.84 -19.52 -27.62
N TRP A 411 -14.77 -19.35 -26.69
CA TRP A 411 -14.71 -20.05 -25.42
C TRP A 411 -15.15 -21.49 -25.66
N SER A 412 -14.29 -22.46 -25.32
CA SER A 412 -14.71 -23.83 -25.04
C SER A 412 -14.43 -24.13 -23.56
N LEU A 413 -15.50 -24.53 -22.89
CA LEU A 413 -15.54 -25.11 -21.57
C LEU A 413 -15.11 -26.58 -21.64
N GLY A 414 -14.41 -27.05 -20.61
CA GLY A 414 -14.25 -28.46 -20.27
C GLY A 414 -12.89 -29.04 -20.69
N GLY A 415 -12.21 -29.84 -19.87
CA GLY A 415 -12.66 -30.48 -18.66
C GLY A 415 -11.54 -31.24 -17.99
N SER A 416 -11.74 -31.43 -16.70
CA SER A 416 -10.92 -32.21 -15.79
C SER A 416 -10.93 -33.68 -16.17
N THR A 417 -9.76 -34.29 -16.02
CA THR A 417 -9.47 -35.71 -16.16
C THR A 417 -10.26 -36.57 -15.17
N CYS A 418 -10.92 -37.61 -15.66
CA CYS A 418 -11.15 -38.84 -14.91
C CYS A 418 -11.23 -40.03 -15.87
N THR A 419 -10.24 -40.90 -15.75
CA THR A 419 -10.17 -42.24 -16.35
C THR A 419 -11.03 -43.22 -15.57
N CYS A 420 -11.88 -43.97 -16.26
CA CYS A 420 -12.27 -45.33 -15.88
C CYS A 420 -12.64 -46.13 -17.14
N ALA A 421 -12.12 -47.36 -17.20
CA ALA A 421 -12.22 -48.32 -18.27
C ALA A 421 -13.57 -49.06 -18.29
N GLY A 422 -13.94 -49.63 -19.44
CA GLY A 422 -14.99 -50.66 -19.50
C GLY A 422 -15.65 -50.91 -20.86
N SER A 423 -15.03 -51.80 -21.66
CA SER A 423 -15.61 -52.91 -22.44
C SER A 423 -16.88 -52.78 -23.32
N GLY A 424 -16.76 -53.30 -24.55
CA GLY A 424 -17.83 -53.92 -25.37
C GLY A 424 -18.53 -52.93 -26.31
N GLY A 425 -18.66 -53.10 -27.63
CA GLY A 425 -18.62 -54.25 -28.52
C GLY A 425 -19.40 -53.85 -29.80
N THR A 426 -18.93 -54.28 -30.98
CA THR A 426 -19.67 -54.69 -32.21
C THR A 426 -21.07 -54.08 -32.45
N THR A 427 -21.45 -53.48 -33.59
CA THR A 427 -21.32 -53.90 -35.00
C THR A 427 -22.01 -52.86 -35.92
N LYS A 428 -21.47 -52.67 -37.13
CA LYS A 428 -22.15 -52.15 -38.36
C LYS A 428 -23.22 -53.17 -38.86
N PRO A 429 -24.00 -52.98 -39.97
CA PRO A 429 -24.03 -51.87 -40.96
C PRO A 429 -25.45 -51.40 -41.37
N THR A 430 -25.56 -50.22 -42.00
CA THR A 430 -25.94 -50.03 -43.41
C THR A 430 -25.64 -48.60 -43.83
#